data_AF-A0AAP6ZTV0-F1
#
_entry.id   AF-A0AAP6ZTV0-F1
#
_cell.length_a   1.000
_cell.length_b   1.000
_cell.length_c   1.000
_cell.angle_alpha   90.00
_cell.angle_beta   90.00
_cell.angle_gamma   90.00
#
_symmetry.space_group_name_H-M   'P 1'
#
loop_
_entity.id
_entity.type
_entity.pdbx_description
1 polymer ?
#
loop_
_entity_poly.entity_id
_entity_poly.type
_entity_poly.pdbx_seq_one_letter_code
_entity_poly.pdbx_strand_id
1 'polypeptide(L)'
;MGNLRISPELGFCKFNVPEVELEKGSLTFVHADPVEAALPNFSYAVVDTKKYLDWCISSSSSEYIPMDLDDLLHSGSLTPVNDYNKSQSKVQALLKAYAEQGDIEIKCPVFTDHHHILQQGRHRLWFFNHLNLPFFVVAASARALNTLEKDKLFYDYEKGRSRFVFNRKLEKIQDLLVQES
;
A
#
# COMPACT_ATOMS: atom_id res chain seq x y z
N MET A 1 2.33 -4.45 23.41
CA MET A 1 2.22 -5.15 22.12
C MET A 1 1.34 -4.32 21.23
N GLY A 2 1.84 -4.04 20.04
CA GLY A 2 1.17 -3.25 19.03
C GLY A 2 0.44 -4.11 18.01
N ASN A 3 -0.61 -3.58 17.36
CA ASN A 3 -1.41 -4.34 16.41
C ASN A 3 -1.51 -3.62 15.06
N LEU A 4 -1.54 -4.41 13.98
CA LEU A 4 -1.89 -3.92 12.65
C LEU A 4 -3.42 -3.76 12.54
N ARG A 5 -3.88 -2.67 11.94
CA ARG A 5 -5.31 -2.33 11.80
C ARG A 5 -5.61 -1.76 10.41
N ILE A 6 -6.86 -1.92 9.99
CA ILE A 6 -7.40 -1.30 8.77
C ILE A 6 -8.63 -0.50 9.19
N SER A 7 -8.73 0.76 8.78
CA SER A 7 -9.89 1.58 9.10
C SER A 7 -11.18 0.94 8.53
N PRO A 8 -12.27 0.88 9.31
CA PRO A 8 -13.55 0.33 8.84
C PRO A 8 -14.14 1.13 7.68
N GLU A 9 -13.77 2.41 7.53
CA GLU A 9 -14.20 3.27 6.44
C GLU A 9 -13.73 2.78 5.07
N LEU A 10 -12.64 1.99 5.04
CA LEU A 10 -12.11 1.41 3.80
C LEU A 10 -12.96 0.25 3.28
N GLY A 11 -13.96 -0.22 4.03
CA GLY A 11 -14.98 -1.17 3.53
C GLY A 11 -14.58 -2.65 3.55
N PHE A 12 -13.65 -3.04 4.41
CA PHE A 12 -13.23 -4.45 4.58
C PHE A 12 -14.04 -5.16 5.67
N CYS A 13 -15.29 -5.54 5.38
CA CYS A 13 -16.19 -6.12 6.39
C CYS A 13 -15.96 -7.61 6.68
N LYS A 14 -15.24 -8.34 5.81
CA LYS A 14 -14.98 -9.78 5.96
C LYS A 14 -13.50 -10.11 6.16
N PHE A 15 -12.63 -9.12 6.09
CA PHE A 15 -11.19 -9.32 6.23
C PHE A 15 -10.80 -9.34 7.70
N ASN A 16 -10.28 -10.46 8.16
CA ASN A 16 -9.73 -10.57 9.50
C ASN A 16 -8.25 -10.18 9.42
N VAL A 17 -7.90 -9.04 10.02
CA VAL A 17 -6.51 -8.62 10.10
C VAL A 17 -5.75 -9.65 10.94
N PRO A 18 -4.71 -10.32 10.42
CA PRO A 18 -3.91 -11.24 11.21
C PRO A 18 -3.32 -10.55 12.44
N GLU A 19 -3.17 -11.29 13.53
CA GLU A 19 -2.41 -10.84 14.68
C GLU A 19 -0.95 -10.71 14.28
N VAL A 20 -0.49 -9.46 14.12
CA VAL A 20 0.91 -9.12 13.86
C VAL A 20 1.41 -8.43 15.10
N GLU A 21 2.37 -9.06 15.78
CA GLU A 21 3.05 -8.44 16.91
C GLU A 21 3.97 -7.33 16.39
N LEU A 22 3.50 -6.10 16.53
CA LEU A 22 4.33 -4.93 16.29
C LEU A 22 5.14 -4.61 17.55
N GLU A 23 6.44 -4.32 17.37
CA GLU A 23 7.35 -3.99 18.47
C GLU A 23 6.83 -2.82 19.32
N LYS A 24 6.12 -1.86 18.72
CA LYS A 24 5.61 -0.66 19.37
C LYS A 24 4.27 -0.22 18.79
N GLY A 25 3.24 -0.16 19.64
CA GLY A 25 1.92 0.42 19.35
C GLY A 25 1.26 0.05 18.01
N SER A 26 0.19 0.73 17.61
CA SER A 26 -0.66 0.29 16.49
C SER A 26 -0.35 1.00 15.18
N LEU A 27 -0.39 0.25 14.07
CA LEU A 27 -0.36 0.83 12.72
C LEU A 27 -1.74 0.69 12.09
N THR A 28 -2.36 1.81 11.73
CA THR A 28 -3.70 1.80 11.12
C THR A 28 -3.65 2.31 9.68
N PHE A 29 -4.05 1.47 8.72
CA PHE A 29 -4.25 1.92 7.35
C PHE A 29 -5.53 2.75 7.23
N VAL A 30 -5.39 3.97 6.72
CA VAL A 30 -6.48 4.94 6.50
C VAL A 30 -6.55 5.34 5.03
N HIS A 31 -7.52 6.17 4.67
CA HIS A 31 -7.71 6.61 3.30
C HIS A 31 -6.41 7.12 2.65
N ALA A 32 -6.34 6.92 1.34
CA ALA A 32 -5.27 7.47 0.51
C ALA A 32 -5.29 9.00 0.57
N ASP A 33 -4.13 9.63 0.32
CA ASP A 33 -4.07 11.08 0.23
C ASP A 33 -4.94 11.58 -0.94
N PRO A 34 -5.88 12.52 -0.74
CA PRO A 34 -6.67 13.09 -1.84
C PRO A 34 -5.83 13.67 -2.99
N VAL A 35 -4.61 14.14 -2.68
CA VAL A 35 -3.67 14.66 -3.69
C VAL A 35 -3.07 13.52 -4.52
N GLU A 36 -2.84 12.35 -3.93
CA GLU A 36 -2.32 11.15 -4.62
C GLU A 36 -3.44 10.37 -5.34
N ALA A 37 -4.66 10.39 -4.79
CA ALA A 37 -5.84 9.69 -5.31
C ALA A 37 -6.52 10.50 -6.43
N ALA A 38 -5.79 10.78 -7.52
CA ALA A 38 -6.35 11.35 -8.75
C ALA A 38 -7.15 10.32 -9.59
N LEU A 39 -7.68 9.27 -8.96
CA LEU A 39 -8.44 8.22 -9.60
C LEU A 39 -9.93 8.65 -9.68
N PRO A 40 -10.56 8.57 -10.87
CA PRO A 40 -11.96 8.95 -11.01
C PRO A 40 -12.87 8.11 -10.11
N ASN A 41 -12.70 6.77 -10.17
CA ASN A 41 -13.33 5.78 -9.31
C ASN A 41 -12.28 4.72 -8.92
N PHE A 42 -12.27 4.29 -7.65
CA PHE A 42 -11.32 3.29 -7.16
C PHE A 42 -11.89 2.47 -5.99
N SER A 43 -11.24 1.36 -5.66
CA SER A 43 -11.53 0.57 -4.45
C SER A 43 -10.25 0.28 -3.69
N TYR A 44 -10.36 -0.04 -2.39
CA TYR A 44 -9.22 -0.49 -1.62
C TYR A 44 -8.96 -1.99 -1.78
N ALA A 45 -7.69 -2.37 -1.67
CA ALA A 45 -7.22 -3.75 -1.74
C ALA A 45 -6.12 -4.03 -0.72
N VAL A 46 -6.10 -5.25 -0.18
CA VAL A 46 -5.05 -5.79 0.69
C VAL A 46 -4.06 -6.57 -0.16
N VAL A 47 -2.85 -6.04 -0.29
CA VAL A 47 -1.78 -6.60 -1.11
C VAL A 47 -0.81 -7.36 -0.22
N ASP A 48 -0.45 -8.58 -0.63
CA ASP A 48 0.57 -9.37 0.02
C ASP A 48 1.94 -8.72 -0.19
N THR A 49 2.60 -8.34 0.91
CA THR A 49 3.88 -7.61 0.83
C THR A 49 4.93 -8.43 0.09
N LYS A 50 5.05 -9.72 0.43
CA LYS A 50 6.08 -10.58 -0.14
C LYS A 50 5.81 -10.85 -1.63
N LYS A 51 4.59 -11.25 -1.98
CA LYS A 51 4.25 -11.54 -3.40
C LYS A 51 4.42 -10.30 -4.27
N TYR A 52 4.05 -9.13 -3.76
CA TYR A 52 4.20 -7.88 -4.49
C TYR A 52 5.68 -7.53 -4.72
N LEU A 53 6.53 -7.67 -3.69
CA LEU A 53 7.98 -7.44 -3.84
C LEU A 53 8.61 -8.45 -4.81
N ASP A 54 8.31 -9.74 -4.67
CA ASP A 54 8.79 -10.79 -5.59
C ASP A 54 8.36 -10.50 -7.04
N TRP A 55 7.10 -10.11 -7.24
CA TRP A 55 6.58 -9.74 -8.55
C TRP A 55 7.31 -8.51 -9.12
N CYS A 56 7.58 -7.48 -8.31
CA CYS A 56 8.34 -6.29 -8.72
C CYS A 56 9.75 -6.63 -9.22
N ILE A 57 10.41 -7.64 -8.63
CA ILE A 57 11.74 -8.12 -9.08
C ILE A 57 11.62 -8.81 -10.44
N SER A 58 10.56 -9.59 -10.63
CA SER A 58 10.34 -10.38 -11.85
C SER A 58 9.82 -9.55 -13.04
N SER A 59 9.17 -8.42 -12.77
CA SER A 59 8.73 -7.45 -13.77
C SER A 59 9.92 -6.64 -14.29
N SER A 60 10.01 -6.48 -15.62
CA SER A 60 11.08 -5.82 -16.38
C SER A 60 11.85 -4.68 -15.69
N SER A 61 13.16 -4.60 -16.00
CA SER A 61 14.16 -3.70 -15.37
C SER A 61 13.86 -2.20 -15.37
N SER A 62 12.96 -1.69 -16.22
CA SER A 62 12.60 -0.27 -16.27
C SER A 62 11.70 0.19 -15.13
N GLU A 63 11.07 -0.75 -14.41
CA GLU A 63 10.05 -0.44 -13.39
C GLU A 63 10.42 -0.97 -12.00
N TYR A 64 11.65 -1.49 -11.84
CA TYR A 64 12.14 -2.05 -10.59
C TYR A 64 12.07 -1.02 -9.43
N ILE A 65 11.32 -1.36 -8.38
CA ILE A 65 11.45 -0.72 -7.06
C ILE A 65 12.42 -1.59 -6.26
N PRO A 66 13.58 -1.07 -5.84
CA PRO A 66 14.49 -1.83 -5.02
C PRO A 66 13.85 -2.23 -3.69
N MET A 67 14.06 -3.49 -3.27
CA MET A 67 13.50 -4.01 -2.02
C MET A 67 14.09 -3.28 -0.81
N ASP A 68 15.40 -3.05 -0.85
CA ASP A 68 16.12 -2.28 0.14
C ASP A 68 16.35 -0.87 -0.36
N LEU A 69 16.19 0.09 0.54
CA LEU A 69 16.42 1.49 0.21
C LEU A 69 17.84 1.71 -0.32
N ASP A 70 18.82 1.01 0.23
CA ASP A 70 20.24 1.10 -0.12
C ASP A 70 20.51 0.67 -1.57
N ASP A 71 19.71 -0.23 -2.13
CA ASP A 71 19.82 -0.66 -3.53
C ASP A 71 19.55 0.50 -4.52
N LEU A 72 18.89 1.60 -4.10
CA LEU A 72 18.76 2.80 -4.93
C LEU A 72 20.12 3.38 -5.33
N LEU A 73 21.14 3.26 -4.47
CA LEU A 73 22.50 3.74 -4.74
C LEU A 73 23.15 2.99 -5.92
N HIS A 74 22.68 1.77 -6.19
CA HIS A 74 23.15 0.90 -7.26
C HIS A 74 22.15 0.80 -8.42
N SER A 75 21.04 1.54 -8.36
CA SER A 75 20.02 1.56 -9.41
C SER A 75 20.50 2.34 -10.64
N GLY A 76 19.91 2.04 -11.81
CA GLY A 76 20.12 2.80 -13.04
C GLY A 76 19.52 4.22 -13.05
N SER A 77 19.20 4.81 -11.87
CA SER A 77 18.72 6.19 -11.77
C SER A 77 19.78 7.18 -12.24
N LEU A 78 19.34 8.31 -12.82
CA LEU A 78 20.22 9.41 -13.21
C LEU A 78 20.76 10.19 -12.00
N THR A 79 20.06 10.15 -10.85
CA THR A 79 20.42 10.88 -9.61
C THR A 79 20.25 10.03 -8.36
N PRO A 80 20.91 8.87 -8.26
CA PRO A 80 20.63 7.83 -7.25
C PRO A 80 20.85 8.32 -5.81
N VAL A 81 21.87 9.15 -5.57
CA VAL A 81 22.16 9.70 -4.22
C VAL A 81 21.07 10.67 -3.75
N ASN A 82 20.55 11.51 -4.65
CA ASN A 82 19.50 12.46 -4.29
C ASN A 82 18.18 11.73 -4.01
N ASP A 83 17.84 10.74 -4.84
CA ASP A 83 16.65 9.92 -4.66
C ASP A 83 16.72 9.09 -3.38
N TYR A 84 17.91 8.55 -3.07
CA TYR A 84 18.22 7.86 -1.82
C TYR A 84 17.99 8.79 -0.62
N ASN A 85 18.68 9.94 -0.56
CA ASN A 85 18.60 10.86 0.57
C ASN A 85 17.16 11.32 0.84
N LYS A 86 16.42 11.65 -0.22
CA LYS A 86 15.01 12.06 -0.13
C LYS A 86 14.13 10.93 0.39
N SER A 87 14.36 9.71 -0.07
CA SER A 87 13.59 8.53 0.34
C SER A 87 13.92 8.13 1.78
N GLN A 88 15.21 8.12 2.14
CA GLN A 88 15.71 7.84 3.48
C GLN A 88 15.11 8.78 4.52
N SER A 89 15.10 10.08 4.24
CA SER A 89 14.50 11.08 5.12
C SER A 89 13.02 10.78 5.40
N LYS A 90 12.25 10.36 4.39
CA LYS A 90 10.84 10.02 4.54
C LYS A 90 10.61 8.72 5.31
N VAL A 91 11.43 7.69 5.07
CA VAL A 91 11.38 6.42 5.83
C VAL A 91 11.71 6.69 7.30
N GLN A 92 12.78 7.43 7.58
CA GLN A 92 13.18 7.79 8.93
C GLN A 92 12.12 8.63 9.66
N ALA A 93 11.43 9.53 8.95
CA ALA A 93 10.32 10.27 9.54
C ALA A 93 9.16 9.35 9.97
N LEU A 94 8.82 8.34 9.17
CA LEU A 94 7.79 7.34 9.52
C LEU A 94 8.24 6.45 10.69
N LEU A 95 9.48 5.98 10.68
CA LEU A 95 10.05 5.18 11.77
C LEU A 95 10.08 5.96 13.09
N LYS A 96 10.45 7.25 13.03
CA LYS A 96 10.43 8.14 14.19
C LYS A 96 9.02 8.34 14.72
N ALA A 97 8.06 8.65 13.85
CA ALA A 97 6.66 8.81 14.24
C ALA A 97 6.11 7.53 14.90
N TYR A 98 6.38 6.37 14.31
CA TYR A 98 6.03 5.07 14.87
C TYR A 98 6.69 4.82 16.25
N ALA A 99 7.97 5.16 16.40
CA ALA A 99 8.69 4.98 17.66
C ALA A 99 8.22 5.90 18.79
N GLU A 100 7.73 7.10 18.47
CA GLU A 100 7.38 8.16 19.44
C GLU A 100 5.89 8.19 19.79
N GLN A 101 4.99 7.96 18.81
CA GLN A 101 3.54 8.17 18.99
C GLN A 101 2.82 6.92 19.48
N GLY A 102 3.41 5.73 19.29
CA GLY A 102 2.77 4.45 19.58
C GLY A 102 1.71 4.09 18.54
N ASP A 103 0.71 4.94 18.34
CA ASP A 103 -0.33 4.73 17.32
C ASP A 103 -0.11 5.67 16.13
N ILE A 104 0.09 5.09 14.94
CA ILE A 104 0.31 5.84 13.69
C ILE A 104 -0.72 5.47 12.63
N GLU A 105 -1.22 6.50 11.94
CA GLU A 105 -2.04 6.35 10.75
C GLU A 105 -1.18 6.37 9.50
N ILE A 106 -1.39 5.40 8.62
CA ILE A 106 -0.71 5.29 7.34
C ILE A 106 -1.73 5.47 6.22
N LYS A 107 -1.56 6.54 5.45
CA LYS A 107 -2.33 6.76 4.22
C LYS A 107 -2.03 5.67 3.21
N CYS A 108 -3.07 4.99 2.74
CA CYS A 108 -2.95 3.96 1.71
C CYS A 108 -2.27 4.52 0.45
N PRO A 109 -1.20 3.91 -0.06
CA PRO A 109 -0.65 4.26 -1.36
C PRO A 109 -1.63 3.98 -2.51
N VAL A 110 -1.39 4.60 -3.68
CA VAL A 110 -2.31 4.60 -4.83
C VAL A 110 -1.73 3.85 -6.03
N PHE A 111 -2.48 2.89 -6.58
CA PHE A 111 -2.16 2.15 -7.80
C PHE A 111 -3.07 2.62 -8.93
N THR A 112 -2.48 2.92 -10.09
CA THR A 112 -3.19 3.54 -11.23
C THR A 112 -3.20 2.62 -12.45
N ASP A 113 -4.01 2.97 -13.46
CA ASP A 113 -4.17 2.18 -14.69
C ASP A 113 -2.87 1.96 -15.46
N HIS A 114 -1.95 2.93 -15.37
CA HIS A 114 -0.67 2.92 -16.08
C HIS A 114 0.49 2.47 -15.20
N HIS A 115 0.29 2.44 -13.88
CA HIS A 115 1.34 2.15 -12.92
C HIS A 115 0.76 1.28 -11.80
N HIS A 116 0.85 -0.03 -12.02
CA HIS A 116 0.65 -1.07 -11.00
C HIS A 116 1.84 -1.12 -10.02
N ILE A 117 2.89 -0.36 -10.32
CA ILE A 117 4.07 -0.15 -9.50
C ILE A 117 4.00 1.26 -8.90
N LEU A 118 4.25 1.37 -7.59
CA LEU A 118 4.14 2.64 -6.89
C LEU A 118 5.08 3.71 -7.46
N GLN A 119 4.53 4.75 -8.08
CA GLN A 119 5.31 5.92 -8.48
C GLN A 119 5.51 6.91 -7.33
N GLN A 120 4.48 7.09 -6.52
CA GLN A 120 4.49 7.93 -5.32
C GLN A 120 4.35 7.04 -4.08
N GLY A 121 4.87 7.51 -2.96
CA GLY A 121 4.75 6.75 -1.70
C GLY A 121 5.65 5.53 -1.59
N ARG A 122 6.68 5.35 -2.44
CA ARG A 122 7.64 4.21 -2.37
C ARG A 122 8.28 4.02 -0.99
N HIS A 123 8.54 5.13 -0.28
CA HIS A 123 9.02 5.11 1.09
C HIS A 123 8.10 4.39 2.09
N ARG A 124 6.80 4.34 1.82
CA ARG A 124 5.87 3.54 2.62
C ARG A 124 6.12 2.05 2.43
N LEU A 125 6.47 1.59 1.22
CA LEU A 125 6.85 0.19 0.98
C LEU A 125 8.12 -0.19 1.77
N TRP A 126 9.17 0.63 1.72
CA TRP A 126 10.39 0.36 2.51
C TRP A 126 10.10 0.34 4.00
N PHE A 127 9.21 1.21 4.48
CA PHE A 127 8.73 1.19 5.86
C PHE A 127 7.95 -0.10 6.19
N PHE A 128 7.06 -0.57 5.31
CA PHE A 128 6.33 -1.82 5.51
C PHE A 128 7.25 -3.04 5.50
N ASN A 129 8.23 -3.06 4.60
CA ASN A 129 9.24 -4.10 4.52
C ASN A 129 10.11 -4.11 5.79
N HIS A 130 10.55 -2.94 6.25
CA HIS A 130 11.33 -2.80 7.49
C HIS A 130 10.58 -3.34 8.71
N LEU A 131 9.26 -3.10 8.79
CA LEU A 131 8.40 -3.63 9.85
C LEU A 131 7.96 -5.09 9.62
N ASN A 132 8.42 -5.75 8.55
CA ASN A 132 8.01 -7.11 8.16
C ASN A 132 6.48 -7.27 8.08
N LEU A 133 5.76 -6.26 7.59
CA LEU A 133 4.30 -6.34 7.50
C LEU A 133 3.89 -7.42 6.49
N PRO A 134 2.97 -8.33 6.84
CA PRO A 134 2.53 -9.40 5.93
C PRO A 134 1.72 -8.86 4.74
N PHE A 135 1.11 -7.69 4.91
CA PHE A 135 0.35 -7.02 3.86
C PHE A 135 0.40 -5.49 4.01
N PHE A 136 -0.05 -4.80 2.97
CA PHE A 136 -0.39 -3.38 3.02
C PHE A 136 -1.69 -3.11 2.25
N VAL A 137 -2.33 -1.96 2.53
CA VAL A 137 -3.59 -1.59 1.88
C VAL A 137 -3.33 -0.51 0.82
N VAL A 138 -3.92 -0.68 -0.36
CA VAL A 138 -3.77 0.23 -1.51
C VAL A 138 -5.12 0.76 -1.96
N ALA A 139 -5.17 2.00 -2.43
CA ALA A 139 -6.25 2.48 -3.28
C ALA A 139 -5.92 2.13 -4.73
N ALA A 140 -6.76 1.35 -5.40
CA ALA A 140 -6.48 0.84 -6.73
C ALA A 140 -7.62 1.14 -7.71
N SER A 141 -7.26 1.59 -8.91
CA SER A 141 -8.18 1.68 -10.03
C SER A 141 -8.70 0.30 -10.45
N ALA A 142 -9.77 0.25 -11.23
CA ALA A 142 -10.33 -1.02 -11.73
C ALA A 142 -9.29 -1.84 -12.50
N ARG A 143 -8.45 -1.20 -13.33
CA ARG A 143 -7.41 -1.89 -14.09
C ARG A 143 -6.29 -2.41 -13.18
N ALA A 144 -5.86 -1.62 -12.19
CA ALA A 144 -4.86 -2.06 -11.22
C ALA A 144 -5.36 -3.25 -10.40
N LEU A 145 -6.64 -3.24 -9.98
CA LEU A 145 -7.26 -4.39 -9.29
C LEU A 145 -7.23 -5.65 -10.16
N ASN A 146 -7.55 -5.55 -11.45
CA ASN A 146 -7.47 -6.69 -12.36
C ASN A 146 -6.04 -7.24 -12.49
N THR A 147 -5.01 -6.38 -12.46
CA THR A 147 -3.61 -6.82 -12.45
C THR A 147 -3.28 -7.57 -11.15
N LEU A 148 -3.63 -6.99 -10.00
CA LEU A 148 -3.42 -7.64 -8.69
C LEU A 148 -4.09 -9.01 -8.62
N GLU A 149 -5.29 -9.12 -9.20
CA GLU A 149 -6.04 -10.37 -9.28
C GLU A 149 -5.35 -11.40 -10.18
N LYS A 150 -5.05 -11.01 -11.43
CA LYS A 150 -4.42 -11.87 -12.43
C LYS A 150 -3.07 -12.43 -11.95
N ASP A 151 -2.27 -11.59 -11.31
CA ASP A 151 -0.93 -11.92 -10.84
C ASP A 151 -0.94 -12.49 -9.40
N LYS A 152 -2.14 -12.71 -8.81
CA LYS A 152 -2.36 -13.33 -7.50
C LYS A 152 -1.66 -12.59 -6.34
N LEU A 153 -1.65 -11.26 -6.40
CA LEU A 153 -0.93 -10.38 -5.47
C LEU A 153 -1.74 -10.00 -4.22
N PHE A 154 -3.01 -10.41 -4.11
CA PHE A 154 -3.79 -10.22 -2.89
C PHE A 154 -3.23 -11.07 -1.74
N TYR A 155 -3.31 -10.52 -0.53
CA TYR A 155 -3.00 -11.25 0.71
C TYR A 155 -4.04 -12.36 0.96
N ASP A 156 -5.32 -12.00 0.85
CA ASP A 156 -6.46 -12.92 0.84
C ASP A 156 -7.29 -12.64 -0.41
N TYR A 157 -7.41 -13.62 -1.30
CA TYR A 157 -8.08 -13.44 -2.59
C TYR A 157 -9.60 -13.24 -2.44
N GLU A 158 -10.22 -13.85 -1.44
CA GLU A 158 -11.68 -13.78 -1.25
C GLU A 158 -12.11 -12.53 -0.49
N LYS A 159 -11.25 -12.04 0.41
CA LYS A 159 -11.61 -10.98 1.38
C LYS A 159 -10.74 -9.73 1.29
N GLY A 160 -9.68 -9.77 0.50
CA GLY A 160 -8.70 -8.69 0.36
C GLY A 160 -9.16 -7.51 -0.48
N ARG A 161 -10.45 -7.41 -0.85
CA ARG A 161 -10.99 -6.27 -1.60
C ARG A 161 -12.10 -5.57 -0.83
N SER A 162 -12.07 -4.25 -0.88
CA SER A 162 -13.14 -3.41 -0.36
C SER A 162 -14.44 -3.65 -1.12
N ARG A 163 -15.56 -3.72 -0.39
CA ARG A 163 -16.89 -3.75 -1.00
C ARG A 163 -17.34 -2.39 -1.55
N PHE A 164 -16.60 -1.32 -1.30
CA PHE A 164 -16.99 0.03 -1.70
C PHE A 164 -16.20 0.50 -2.92
N VAL A 165 -16.87 1.29 -3.76
CA VAL A 165 -16.21 2.13 -4.77
C VAL A 165 -16.25 3.57 -4.29
N PHE A 166 -15.12 4.25 -4.37
CA PHE A 166 -14.93 5.63 -3.95
C PHE A 166 -14.64 6.52 -5.16
N ASN A 167 -15.03 7.79 -5.07
CA ASN A 167 -14.61 8.81 -6.02
C ASN A 167 -13.33 9.54 -5.55
N ARG A 168 -12.81 10.45 -6.36
CA ARG A 168 -11.64 11.32 -6.03
C ARG A 168 -11.73 12.14 -4.74
N LYS A 169 -12.93 12.31 -4.17
CA LYS A 169 -13.15 13.00 -2.88
C LYS A 169 -13.18 12.01 -1.71
N LEU A 170 -12.88 10.73 -1.95
CA LEU A 170 -13.00 9.64 -0.98
C LEU A 170 -14.45 9.37 -0.55
N GLU A 171 -15.44 9.83 -1.32
CA GLU A 171 -16.85 9.59 -1.04
C GLU A 171 -17.24 8.22 -1.61
N LYS A 172 -17.95 7.40 -0.82
CA LYS A 172 -18.55 6.15 -1.29
C LYS A 172 -19.61 6.46 -2.35
N ILE A 173 -19.43 5.92 -3.54
CA ILE A 173 -20.37 6.06 -4.66
C ILE A 173 -21.08 4.76 -5.02
N GLN A 174 -20.58 3.61 -4.56
CA GLN A 174 -21.19 2.30 -4.81
C GLN A 174 -20.92 1.31 -3.66
N ASP A 175 -21.87 0.43 -3.41
CA ASP A 175 -21.74 -0.75 -2.55
C ASP A 175 -21.88 -2.02 -3.42
N LEU A 176 -20.79 -2.77 -3.55
CA LEU A 176 -20.71 -3.92 -4.45
C LEU A 176 -21.53 -5.13 -3.96
N LEU A 177 -21.88 -5.19 -2.66
CA LEU A 177 -22.70 -6.27 -2.12
C LEU A 177 -24.22 -6.06 -2.29
N VAL A 178 -24.64 -4.83 -2.61
CA VAL A 178 -26.07 -4.50 -2.74
C VAL A 178 -26.60 -4.83 -4.14
N GLN A 179 -25.73 -5.07 -5.12
CA GLN A 179 -26.13 -5.39 -6.50
C GLN A 179 -26.53 -6.86 -6.72
N GLU A 180 -26.39 -7.73 -5.71
CA GLU A 180 -26.84 -9.13 -5.75
C GLU A 180 -28.24 -9.36 -5.13
N SER A 181 -29.07 -8.30 -5.02
CA SER A 181 -30.45 -8.36 -4.48
C SER A 181 -31.52 -8.29 -5.56
#